data_AF-A0A131Z2I6-F1
#
_entry.id   AF-A0A131Z2I6-F1
#
_cell.length_a   1.000
_cell.length_b   1.000
_cell.length_c   1.000
_cell.angle_alpha   90.00
_cell.angle_beta   90.00
_cell.angle_gamma   90.00
#
_symmetry.space_group_name_H-M   'P 1'
#
loop_
_entity.id
_entity.type
_entity.pdbx_description
1 polymer ?
#
loop_
_entity_poly.entity_id
_entity_poly.type
_entity_poly.pdbx_seq_one_letter_code
_entity_poly.pdbx_strand_id
1 'polypeptide(L)'
;MGANGSLLEKEIGHDQFPSNEHYFGLVNFGNTCYCNSVLQALYFCKPFREKVLEYKARNKRTKETLLTCLADLFHSIANQKKKTGTIAPKKFIARLRKENELFDNYMQQDAHEFLNYLLNTIADILQAEKQQQQQNSQTNAKGNKCSSSGDAAHNAAGGPMASAGATAQSVQNQVGGAAQPPKPEPTWVHDIFQGTLTNETRCLNCETVSSKDEDFLDLSVDVSQNTSITHCLRGFSNTETLCSEHKYYCENCCSKQEAQKRMRVKKLPMILALHLKRFKYTEQQNRHTKLSYRVVFPLELRLFNTSDDAYNPDRMYDLVAVVIHCGSGPNRGHYISIVKSHGLWLLFDDDIVDKIDASAIEDFYGLTSDTPKTSESGYILFYQSRE
;
A
#
# COMPACT_ATOMS: atom_id res chain seq x y z
N MET A 1 17.57 -18.55 -41.40
CA MET A 1 16.77 -17.40 -40.92
C MET A 1 17.07 -17.26 -39.44
N GLY A 2 17.90 -16.28 -39.07
CA GLY A 2 18.55 -16.22 -37.75
C GLY A 2 17.64 -15.70 -36.65
N ALA A 3 17.70 -16.35 -35.48
CA ALA A 3 16.96 -16.01 -34.27
C ALA A 3 17.45 -14.67 -33.68
N ASN A 4 16.82 -13.57 -34.09
CA ASN A 4 17.00 -12.22 -33.52
C ASN A 4 16.21 -12.04 -32.20
N GLY A 5 16.26 -13.04 -31.31
CA GLY A 5 15.72 -12.90 -29.95
C GLY A 5 16.74 -12.29 -29.00
N SER A 6 16.29 -11.52 -28.02
CA SER A 6 17.15 -11.03 -26.91
C SER A 6 17.71 -12.21 -26.09
N LEU A 7 18.72 -11.95 -25.24
CA LEU A 7 19.28 -12.98 -24.34
C LEU A 7 18.17 -13.60 -23.47
N LEU A 8 17.35 -12.75 -22.85
CA LEU A 8 16.23 -13.18 -22.01
C LEU A 8 15.20 -14.03 -22.78
N GLU A 9 14.88 -13.66 -24.03
CA GLU A 9 13.98 -14.45 -24.87
C GLU A 9 14.55 -15.84 -25.19
N LYS A 10 15.87 -15.93 -25.34
CA LYS A 10 16.56 -17.22 -25.57
C LYS A 10 16.59 -18.08 -24.30
N GLU A 11 16.79 -17.48 -23.12
CA GLU A 11 16.84 -18.19 -21.84
C GLU A 11 15.47 -18.68 -21.34
N ILE A 12 14.41 -17.92 -21.59
CA ILE A 12 13.04 -18.36 -21.31
C ILE A 12 12.63 -19.42 -22.34
N GLY A 13 13.02 -19.23 -23.60
CA GLY A 13 12.62 -20.09 -24.71
C GLY A 13 11.25 -19.67 -25.29
N HIS A 14 11.08 -19.92 -26.58
CA HIS A 14 9.91 -19.43 -27.33
C HIS A 14 8.57 -19.99 -26.79
N ASP A 15 8.56 -21.23 -26.31
CA ASP A 15 7.33 -21.92 -25.89
C ASP A 15 6.89 -21.56 -24.46
N GLN A 16 7.82 -21.08 -23.62
CA GLN A 16 7.53 -20.68 -22.24
C GLN A 16 7.28 -19.17 -22.11
N PHE A 17 7.64 -18.38 -23.13
CA PHE A 17 7.45 -16.94 -23.10
C PHE A 17 5.96 -16.57 -23.23
N PRO A 18 5.33 -15.93 -22.24
CA PRO A 18 3.90 -15.64 -22.29
C PRO A 18 3.56 -14.66 -23.43
N SER A 19 2.55 -15.00 -24.24
CA SER A 19 2.25 -14.29 -25.50
C SER A 19 1.93 -12.80 -25.34
N ASN A 20 1.36 -12.40 -24.19
CA ASN A 20 0.90 -11.03 -23.92
C ASN A 20 1.72 -10.32 -22.83
N GLU A 21 2.90 -10.84 -22.49
CA GLU A 21 3.76 -10.21 -21.49
C GLU A 21 4.96 -9.49 -22.15
N HIS A 22 5.36 -8.40 -21.52
CA HIS A 22 6.47 -7.56 -21.95
C HIS A 22 7.41 -7.36 -20.76
N TYR A 23 8.69 -7.70 -20.92
CA TYR A 23 9.69 -7.61 -19.85
C TYR A 23 10.67 -6.48 -20.17
N PHE A 24 10.45 -5.33 -19.55
CA PHE A 24 11.23 -4.13 -19.80
C PHE A 24 11.90 -3.61 -18.53
N GLY A 25 13.22 -3.46 -18.58
CA GLY A 25 13.99 -2.76 -17.56
C GLY A 25 13.67 -1.26 -17.55
N LEU A 26 13.98 -0.59 -16.44
CA LEU A 26 13.82 0.85 -16.25
C LEU A 26 15.17 1.53 -16.10
N VAL A 27 15.44 2.53 -16.95
CA VAL A 27 16.69 3.30 -16.88
C VAL A 27 16.82 4.02 -15.54
N ASN A 28 17.99 3.91 -14.90
CA ASN A 28 18.33 4.67 -13.70
C ASN A 28 18.75 6.12 -14.05
N PHE A 29 18.19 7.10 -13.34
CA PHE A 29 18.50 8.53 -13.51
C PHE A 29 19.35 9.11 -12.38
N GLY A 30 20.28 8.29 -11.87
CA GLY A 30 21.12 8.59 -10.72
C GLY A 30 20.38 8.31 -9.42
N ASN A 31 20.71 7.19 -8.77
CA ASN A 31 20.12 6.75 -7.51
C ASN A 31 18.59 6.59 -7.53
N THR A 32 17.99 6.23 -8.68
CA THR A 32 16.53 6.00 -8.79
C THR A 32 16.13 4.52 -8.75
N CYS A 33 17.06 3.61 -8.41
CA CYS A 33 16.79 2.16 -8.34
C CYS A 33 15.74 1.80 -7.28
N TYR A 34 15.64 2.56 -6.17
CA TYR A 34 14.57 2.40 -5.18
C TYR A 34 13.18 2.57 -5.80
N CYS A 35 13.05 3.48 -6.76
CA CYS A 35 11.82 3.75 -7.49
C CYS A 35 11.58 2.66 -8.54
N ASN A 36 12.61 2.33 -9.34
CA ASN A 36 12.51 1.32 -10.38
C ASN A 36 12.09 -0.05 -9.81
N SER A 37 12.73 -0.50 -8.73
CA SER A 37 12.45 -1.79 -8.10
C SER A 37 11.01 -1.91 -7.57
N VAL A 38 10.49 -0.86 -6.95
CA VAL A 38 9.10 -0.79 -6.48
C VAL A 38 8.12 -0.72 -7.65
N LEU A 39 8.42 0.06 -8.70
CA LEU A 39 7.59 0.12 -9.90
C LEU A 39 7.48 -1.26 -10.59
N GLN A 40 8.58 -2.01 -10.66
CA GLN A 40 8.56 -3.38 -11.16
C GLN A 40 7.69 -4.28 -10.26
N ALA A 41 7.88 -4.25 -8.94
CA ALA A 41 7.08 -5.04 -8.03
C ALA A 41 5.57 -4.76 -8.16
N LEU A 42 5.19 -3.48 -8.26
CA LEU A 42 3.81 -3.05 -8.48
C LEU A 42 3.27 -3.42 -9.86
N TYR A 43 4.10 -3.41 -10.91
CA TYR A 43 3.67 -3.82 -12.26
C TYR A 43 3.30 -5.31 -12.31
N PHE A 44 4.01 -6.16 -11.57
CA PHE A 44 3.72 -7.59 -11.52
C PHE A 44 2.65 -7.98 -10.48
N CYS A 45 2.21 -7.02 -9.66
CA CYS A 45 0.96 -7.12 -8.90
C CYS A 45 -0.25 -6.97 -9.85
N LYS A 46 -0.73 -8.09 -10.43
CA LYS A 46 -1.74 -8.09 -11.50
C LYS A 46 -2.99 -7.22 -11.21
N PRO A 47 -3.65 -7.32 -10.04
CA PRO A 47 -4.80 -6.47 -9.72
C PRO A 47 -4.48 -4.97 -9.80
N PHE A 48 -3.29 -4.57 -9.34
CA PHE A 48 -2.85 -3.18 -9.39
C PHE A 48 -2.55 -2.72 -10.82
N ARG A 49 -1.81 -3.53 -11.59
CA ARG A 49 -1.54 -3.27 -13.01
C ARG A 49 -2.82 -3.07 -13.80
N GLU A 50 -3.81 -3.96 -13.62
CA GLU A 50 -5.09 -3.89 -14.32
C GLU A 50 -5.84 -2.60 -14.00
N LYS A 51 -5.92 -2.20 -12.72
CA LYS A 51 -6.59 -0.94 -12.33
C LYS A 51 -5.88 0.30 -12.87
N VAL A 52 -4.55 0.30 -12.91
CA VAL A 52 -3.78 1.40 -13.50
C VAL A 52 -3.99 1.49 -15.02
N LEU A 53 -4.04 0.36 -15.73
CA LEU A 53 -4.34 0.33 -17.17
C LEU A 53 -5.79 0.72 -17.47
N GLU A 54 -6.76 0.27 -16.67
CA GLU A 54 -8.16 0.72 -16.73
C GLU A 54 -8.25 2.24 -16.53
N TYR A 55 -7.53 2.79 -15.56
CA TYR A 55 -7.47 4.23 -15.30
C TYR A 55 -6.98 4.98 -16.54
N LYS A 56 -5.91 4.51 -17.20
CA LYS A 56 -5.42 5.10 -18.46
C LYS A 56 -6.47 5.08 -19.56
N ALA A 57 -7.20 3.97 -19.70
CA ALA A 57 -8.21 3.81 -20.74
C ALA A 57 -9.40 4.78 -20.56
N ARG A 58 -9.82 5.01 -19.31
CA ARG A 58 -10.92 5.93 -18.95
C ARG A 58 -10.49 7.40 -19.02
N ASN A 59 -9.28 7.73 -18.58
CA ASN A 59 -8.82 9.11 -18.39
C ASN A 59 -7.85 9.59 -19.48
N LYS A 60 -8.39 9.94 -20.65
CA LYS A 60 -7.59 10.41 -21.81
C LYS A 60 -7.22 11.90 -21.77
N ARG A 61 -7.85 12.72 -20.91
CA ARG A 61 -7.71 14.19 -20.90
C ARG A 61 -7.72 14.81 -19.49
N THR A 62 -7.13 14.13 -18.50
CA THR A 62 -7.02 14.65 -17.14
C THR A 62 -5.78 15.52 -16.95
N LYS A 63 -5.81 16.38 -15.93
CA LYS A 63 -4.64 17.11 -15.44
C LYS A 63 -3.52 16.12 -15.13
N GLU A 64 -2.28 16.47 -15.50
CA GLU A 64 -1.12 15.64 -15.18
C GLU A 64 -0.95 15.51 -13.66
N THR A 65 -0.91 14.28 -13.18
CA THR A 65 -0.67 13.82 -11.79
C THR A 65 0.32 12.66 -11.79
N LEU A 66 0.88 12.32 -10.62
CA LEU A 66 1.73 11.13 -10.48
C LEU A 66 1.04 9.84 -10.95
N LEU A 67 -0.26 9.68 -10.66
CA LEU A 67 -1.05 8.53 -11.15
C LEU A 67 -1.15 8.50 -12.69
N THR A 68 -1.37 9.65 -13.35
CA THR A 68 -1.41 9.67 -14.82
C THR A 68 -0.03 9.32 -15.43
N CYS A 69 1.07 9.77 -14.81
CA CYS A 69 2.42 9.41 -15.25
C CYS A 69 2.72 7.92 -15.03
N LEU A 70 2.26 7.35 -13.92
CA LEU A 70 2.35 5.91 -13.66
C LEU A 70 1.56 5.11 -14.69
N ALA A 71 0.34 5.55 -14.98
CA ALA A 71 -0.54 4.93 -15.96
C ALA A 71 0.03 4.99 -17.38
N ASP A 72 0.67 6.11 -17.75
CA ASP A 72 1.42 6.25 -19.01
C ASP A 72 2.61 5.28 -19.06
N LEU A 73 3.36 5.13 -17.97
CA LEU A 73 4.49 4.20 -17.89
C LEU A 73 4.03 2.74 -18.04
N PHE A 74 3.02 2.32 -17.29
CA PHE A 74 2.49 0.96 -17.34
C PHE A 74 1.89 0.64 -18.72
N HIS A 75 1.17 1.60 -19.30
CA HIS A 75 0.65 1.49 -20.65
C HIS A 75 1.76 1.39 -21.69
N SER A 76 2.85 2.15 -21.51
CA SER A 76 4.02 2.10 -22.38
C SER A 76 4.70 0.73 -22.33
N ILE A 77 4.85 0.11 -21.14
CA ILE A 77 5.41 -1.25 -20.99
C ILE A 77 4.49 -2.28 -21.66
N ALA A 78 3.19 -2.24 -21.35
CA ALA A 78 2.22 -3.24 -21.81
C ALA A 78 1.93 -3.22 -23.32
N ASN A 79 2.27 -2.14 -24.03
CA ASN A 79 2.00 -2.00 -25.47
C ASN A 79 3.29 -1.88 -26.30
N GLN A 80 4.42 -2.36 -25.78
CA GLN A 80 5.65 -2.41 -26.56
C GLN A 80 5.52 -3.39 -27.73
N LYS A 81 6.13 -3.04 -28.87
CA LYS A 81 6.18 -3.95 -30.04
C LYS A 81 7.12 -5.13 -29.81
N LYS A 82 8.18 -4.91 -29.02
CA LYS A 82 9.15 -5.93 -28.64
C LYS A 82 8.70 -6.61 -27.35
N LYS A 83 9.07 -7.88 -27.19
CA LYS A 83 8.80 -8.64 -25.96
C LYS A 83 9.72 -8.22 -24.82
N THR A 84 10.94 -7.78 -25.15
CA THR A 84 11.96 -7.38 -24.18
C THR A 84 12.65 -6.07 -24.55
N GLY A 85 13.19 -5.37 -23.56
CA GLY A 85 13.96 -4.15 -23.78
C GLY A 85 14.08 -3.26 -22.53
N THR A 86 14.22 -1.96 -22.75
CA THR A 86 14.40 -0.98 -21.68
C THR A 86 13.53 0.25 -21.94
N ILE A 87 12.94 0.82 -20.88
CA ILE A 87 12.14 2.04 -20.92
C ILE A 87 12.74 3.08 -19.97
N ALA A 88 12.71 4.34 -20.40
CA ALA A 88 13.17 5.48 -19.62
C ALA A 88 11.99 6.15 -18.90
N PRO A 89 11.79 5.99 -17.58
CA PRO A 89 10.67 6.58 -16.83
C PRO A 89 10.80 8.10 -16.58
N LYS A 90 11.32 8.87 -17.55
CA LYS A 90 11.65 10.31 -17.40
C LYS A 90 10.49 11.15 -16.87
N LYS A 91 9.30 10.98 -17.45
CA LYS A 91 8.11 11.76 -17.06
C LYS A 91 7.68 11.45 -15.63
N PHE A 92 7.70 10.17 -15.25
CA PHE A 92 7.35 9.75 -13.89
C PHE A 92 8.34 10.29 -12.86
N ILE A 93 9.65 10.15 -13.11
CA ILE A 93 10.69 10.67 -12.21
C ILE A 93 10.64 12.20 -12.08
N ALA A 94 10.48 12.92 -13.20
CA ALA A 94 10.34 14.37 -13.18
C ALA A 94 9.10 14.79 -12.36
N ARG A 95 8.00 14.04 -12.45
CA ARG A 95 6.80 14.33 -11.69
C ARG A 95 6.95 14.02 -10.21
N LEU A 96 7.55 12.88 -9.87
CA LEU A 96 7.85 12.47 -8.49
C LEU A 96 8.67 13.54 -7.76
N ARG A 97 9.77 14.00 -8.38
CA ARG A 97 10.64 15.05 -7.84
C ARG A 97 9.88 16.37 -7.64
N LYS A 98 9.00 16.72 -8.57
CA LYS A 98 8.19 17.94 -8.48
C LYS A 98 7.13 17.89 -7.37
N GLU A 99 6.56 16.72 -7.09
CA GLU A 99 5.49 16.57 -6.09
C GLU A 99 5.99 16.33 -4.67
N ASN A 100 7.23 15.87 -4.48
CA ASN A 100 7.77 15.60 -3.16
C ASN A 100 9.26 15.96 -3.07
N GLU A 101 9.55 16.99 -2.28
CA GLU A 101 10.91 17.51 -2.04
C GLU A 101 11.85 16.47 -1.43
N LEU A 102 11.33 15.48 -0.69
CA LEU A 102 12.14 14.39 -0.13
C LEU A 102 12.83 13.58 -1.23
N PHE A 103 12.18 13.43 -2.39
CA PHE A 103 12.71 12.72 -3.54
C PHE A 103 13.39 13.64 -4.57
N ASP A 104 13.33 14.97 -4.39
CA ASP A 104 13.95 15.96 -5.29
C ASP A 104 15.44 16.16 -5.01
N ASN A 105 16.19 15.08 -5.09
CA ASN A 105 17.64 15.10 -4.97
C ASN A 105 18.25 13.92 -5.73
N TYR A 106 19.57 13.85 -5.72
CA TYR A 106 20.36 12.77 -6.33
C TYR A 106 20.81 11.75 -5.29
N MET A 107 20.24 11.77 -4.08
CA MET A 107 20.55 10.81 -3.02
C MET A 107 19.75 9.53 -3.20
N GLN A 108 20.26 8.45 -2.62
CA GLN A 108 19.46 7.23 -2.47
C GLN A 108 18.38 7.44 -1.43
N GLN A 109 17.25 6.81 -1.66
CA GLN A 109 16.04 6.93 -0.87
C GLN A 109 15.55 5.56 -0.48
N ASP A 110 14.71 5.51 0.55
CA ASP A 110 14.14 4.27 1.04
C ASP A 110 13.02 3.79 0.10
N ALA A 111 13.12 2.55 -0.40
CA ALA A 111 12.10 1.98 -1.28
C ALA A 111 10.74 1.82 -0.57
N HIS A 112 10.73 1.61 0.76
CA HIS A 112 9.51 1.50 1.55
C HIS A 112 8.83 2.86 1.72
N GLU A 113 9.61 3.92 1.96
CA GLU A 113 9.10 5.29 2.01
C GLU A 113 8.49 5.70 0.66
N PHE A 114 9.15 5.38 -0.45
CA PHE A 114 8.61 5.60 -1.78
C PHE A 114 7.32 4.82 -2.04
N LEU A 115 7.26 3.53 -1.67
CA LEU A 115 6.04 2.72 -1.80
C LEU A 115 4.87 3.35 -1.03
N ASN A 116 5.09 3.73 0.23
CA ASN A 116 4.08 4.36 1.07
C ASN A 116 3.59 5.67 0.46
N TYR A 117 4.53 6.54 0.07
CA TYR A 117 4.20 7.81 -0.57
C TYR A 117 3.38 7.60 -1.85
N LEU A 118 3.79 6.66 -2.71
CA LEU A 118 3.13 6.41 -3.99
C LEU A 118 1.69 5.91 -3.79
N LEU A 119 1.48 4.91 -2.93
CA LEU A 119 0.15 4.33 -2.71
C LEU A 119 -0.81 5.34 -2.09
N ASN A 120 -0.38 6.10 -1.07
CA ASN A 120 -1.20 7.14 -0.45
C ASN A 120 -1.50 8.27 -1.45
N THR A 121 -0.52 8.72 -2.23
CA THR A 121 -0.73 9.77 -3.24
C THR A 121 -1.76 9.32 -4.30
N ILE A 122 -1.70 8.07 -4.76
CA ILE A 122 -2.69 7.52 -5.69
C ILE A 122 -4.07 7.45 -5.03
N ALA A 123 -4.16 7.02 -3.78
CA ALA A 123 -5.41 6.96 -3.03
C ALA A 123 -6.05 8.35 -2.90
N ASP A 124 -5.26 9.38 -2.55
CA ASP A 124 -5.72 10.76 -2.41
C ASP A 124 -6.23 11.34 -3.73
N ILE A 125 -5.51 11.10 -4.84
CA ILE A 125 -5.94 11.52 -6.19
C ILE A 125 -7.31 10.93 -6.51
N LEU A 126 -7.51 9.64 -6.26
CA LEU A 126 -8.77 8.95 -6.55
C LEU A 126 -9.92 9.44 -5.66
N GLN A 127 -9.65 9.72 -4.38
CA GLN A 127 -10.65 10.29 -3.47
C GLN A 127 -11.05 11.70 -3.92
N ALA A 128 -10.09 12.54 -4.29
CA ALA A 128 -10.36 13.89 -4.81
C ALA A 128 -11.20 13.84 -6.10
N GLU A 129 -10.89 12.92 -7.03
CA GLU A 129 -11.69 12.73 -8.25
C GLU A 129 -13.13 12.30 -7.94
N LYS A 130 -13.33 11.36 -7.00
CA LYS A 130 -14.68 10.93 -6.56
C LYS A 130 -15.47 12.09 -5.95
N GLN A 131 -14.86 12.87 -5.07
CA GLN A 131 -15.51 14.02 -4.44
C GLN A 131 -15.94 15.06 -5.48
N GLN A 132 -15.10 15.34 -6.48
CA GLN A 132 -15.45 16.24 -7.58
C GLN A 132 -16.63 15.72 -8.41
N GLN A 133 -16.68 14.41 -8.69
CA GLN A 133 -17.80 13.80 -9.42
C GLN A 133 -19.11 13.86 -8.63
N GLN A 134 -19.06 13.62 -7.32
CA GLN A 134 -20.23 13.74 -6.43
C GLN A 134 -20.73 15.18 -6.35
N GLN A 135 -19.83 16.16 -6.22
CA GLN A 135 -20.18 17.58 -6.21
C GLN A 135 -20.81 18.03 -7.53
N ASN A 136 -20.24 17.63 -8.68
CA ASN A 136 -20.78 17.95 -10.00
C ASN A 136 -22.14 17.29 -10.28
N SER A 137 -22.40 16.13 -9.68
CA SER A 137 -23.70 15.45 -9.79
C SER A 137 -24.78 16.14 -8.96
N GLN A 138 -24.43 16.68 -7.79
CA GLN A 138 -25.37 17.41 -6.93
C GLN A 138 -25.69 18.82 -7.44
N THR A 139 -24.74 19.51 -8.09
CA THR A 139 -24.99 20.82 -8.73
C THR A 139 -25.90 20.69 -9.95
N ASN A 140 -25.73 19.64 -10.77
CA ASN A 140 -26.63 19.36 -11.90
C ASN A 140 -28.05 18.97 -11.46
N ALA A 141 -28.22 18.32 -10.31
CA ALA A 141 -29.55 17.98 -9.76
C ALA A 141 -30.32 19.20 -9.21
N LYS A 142 -29.62 20.24 -8.74
CA LYS A 142 -30.24 21.50 -8.27
C LYS A 142 -30.54 22.50 -9.40
N GLY A 143 -29.84 22.40 -10.54
CA GLY A 143 -30.07 23.24 -11.71
C GLY A 143 -31.37 22.97 -12.48
N ASN A 144 -32.00 21.80 -12.28
CA ASN A 144 -33.18 21.37 -13.04
C ASN A 144 -34.52 21.62 -12.31
N LYS A 145 -34.55 22.50 -11.29
CA LYS A 145 -35.73 22.78 -10.46
C LYS A 145 -36.22 24.25 -10.50
N CYS A 146 -35.76 25.06 -11.45
CA CYS A 146 -36.25 26.43 -11.64
C CYS A 146 -36.53 26.74 -13.11
N SER A 147 -37.60 26.17 -13.65
CA SER A 147 -38.21 26.62 -14.91
C SER A 147 -39.61 26.05 -15.12
N SER A 148 -40.56 26.32 -14.21
CA SER A 148 -41.97 26.42 -14.56
C SER A 148 -42.83 26.97 -13.41
N SER A 149 -43.16 28.26 -13.46
CA SER A 149 -44.44 28.75 -12.94
C SER A 149 -44.66 30.17 -13.46
N GLY A 150 -45.33 30.26 -14.62
CA GLY A 150 -46.00 31.48 -15.07
C GLY A 150 -47.42 31.51 -14.52
N ASP A 151 -47.77 32.66 -13.94
CA ASP A 151 -49.06 33.38 -13.88
C ASP A 151 -50.40 32.60 -13.87
N ALA A 152 -51.20 32.81 -12.82
CA ALA A 152 -52.45 33.61 -12.88
C ALA A 152 -53.24 33.58 -11.54
N ALA A 153 -53.82 34.73 -11.21
CA ALA A 153 -54.55 35.08 -9.98
C ALA A 153 -56.01 34.57 -9.91
N HIS A 154 -56.62 34.52 -8.69
CA HIS A 154 -57.94 35.12 -8.35
C HIS A 154 -58.32 34.97 -6.85
N ASN A 155 -58.62 36.12 -6.20
CA ASN A 155 -59.66 36.52 -5.22
C ASN A 155 -60.44 35.46 -4.38
N ALA A 156 -61.04 35.71 -3.20
CA ALA A 156 -60.98 36.72 -2.13
C ALA A 156 -61.97 36.27 -1.01
N ALA A 157 -61.71 36.72 0.23
CA ALA A 157 -62.63 37.02 1.35
C ALA A 157 -63.43 35.92 2.13
N GLY A 158 -63.34 36.00 3.47
CA GLY A 158 -64.38 35.56 4.44
C GLY A 158 -63.85 34.97 5.77
N GLY A 159 -63.82 35.75 6.87
CA GLY A 159 -63.70 35.23 8.26
C GLY A 159 -65.09 35.05 8.93
N PRO A 160 -65.22 34.91 10.27
CA PRO A 160 -64.23 34.64 11.32
C PRO A 160 -64.64 33.58 12.40
N MET A 161 -63.74 33.36 13.37
CA MET A 161 -63.95 32.89 14.77
C MET A 161 -64.44 31.45 15.08
N ALA A 162 -63.58 30.66 15.75
CA ALA A 162 -63.89 30.07 17.06
C ALA A 162 -62.61 29.54 17.77
N SER A 163 -62.59 29.78 19.07
CA SER A 163 -61.57 29.45 20.07
C SER A 163 -61.49 27.96 20.45
N ALA A 164 -60.29 27.51 20.83
CA ALA A 164 -59.97 26.89 22.14
C ALA A 164 -58.86 25.82 22.02
N GLY A 165 -58.00 25.76 23.03
CA GLY A 165 -57.25 24.53 23.34
C GLY A 165 -55.75 24.72 23.45
N ALA A 166 -55.29 25.07 24.65
CA ALA A 166 -53.90 25.10 25.06
C ALA A 166 -53.22 23.73 24.94
N THR A 167 -51.93 23.72 24.56
CA THR A 167 -50.89 22.94 25.23
C THR A 167 -49.52 23.43 24.77
N ALA A 168 -48.78 24.02 25.70
CA ALA A 168 -47.39 24.40 25.53
C ALA A 168 -46.53 23.12 25.55
N GLN A 169 -45.83 22.83 24.45
CA GLN A 169 -44.70 21.92 24.46
C GLN A 169 -43.42 22.72 24.28
N SER A 170 -42.58 22.59 25.30
CA SER A 170 -41.27 23.19 25.46
C SER A 170 -40.32 22.79 24.35
N VAL A 171 -39.74 23.82 23.73
CA VAL A 171 -38.60 23.74 22.82
C VAL A 171 -37.38 23.32 23.65
N GLN A 172 -36.98 22.05 23.57
CA GLN A 172 -35.65 21.63 23.97
C GLN A 172 -34.74 21.64 22.75
N ASN A 173 -33.95 22.71 22.63
CA ASN A 173 -32.77 22.79 21.78
C ASN A 173 -31.78 21.68 22.19
N GLN A 174 -31.78 20.57 21.45
CA GLN A 174 -30.66 19.64 21.49
C GLN A 174 -29.53 20.20 20.65
N VAL A 175 -28.49 20.63 21.35
CA VAL A 175 -27.17 21.00 20.84
C VAL A 175 -26.67 19.85 19.97
N GLY A 176 -26.46 20.14 18.69
CA GLY A 176 -25.91 19.19 17.73
C GLY A 176 -24.55 18.70 18.19
N GLY A 177 -24.46 17.40 18.48
CA GLY A 177 -23.18 16.71 18.58
C GLY A 177 -22.46 16.86 17.25
N ALA A 178 -21.20 17.31 17.31
CA ALA A 178 -20.32 17.39 16.15
C ALA A 178 -20.25 16.00 15.50
N ALA A 179 -20.95 15.85 14.37
CA ALA A 179 -20.83 14.66 13.55
C ALA A 179 -19.37 14.57 13.12
N GLN A 180 -18.70 13.47 13.48
CA GLN A 180 -17.38 13.17 12.93
C GLN A 180 -17.47 13.26 11.41
N PRO A 181 -16.46 13.85 10.74
CA PRO A 181 -16.46 13.89 9.28
C PRO A 181 -16.63 12.47 8.74
N PRO A 182 -17.50 12.25 7.73
CA PRO A 182 -17.69 10.92 7.17
C PRO A 182 -16.34 10.38 6.70
N LYS A 183 -16.03 9.14 7.11
CA LYS A 183 -14.81 8.47 6.64
C LYS A 183 -14.79 8.50 5.11
N PRO A 184 -13.68 8.93 4.48
CA PRO A 184 -13.61 9.01 3.03
C PRO A 184 -13.88 7.63 2.42
N GLU A 185 -14.62 7.61 1.30
CA GLU A 185 -14.96 6.34 0.64
C GLU A 185 -13.69 5.61 0.17
N PRO A 186 -13.65 4.27 0.27
CA PRO A 186 -12.51 3.48 -0.18
C PRO A 186 -12.32 3.62 -1.69
N THR A 187 -11.06 3.45 -2.12
CA THR A 187 -10.64 3.48 -3.52
C THR A 187 -10.14 2.09 -3.92
N TRP A 188 -9.93 1.85 -5.22
CA TRP A 188 -9.38 0.56 -5.65
C TRP A 188 -7.97 0.29 -5.12
N VAL A 189 -7.21 1.31 -4.68
CA VAL A 189 -5.94 1.10 -3.94
C VAL A 189 -6.22 0.42 -2.61
N HIS A 190 -7.22 0.91 -1.88
CA HIS A 190 -7.66 0.33 -0.62
C HIS A 190 -8.23 -1.08 -0.82
N ASP A 191 -8.97 -1.32 -1.90
CA ASP A 191 -9.48 -2.66 -2.22
C ASP A 191 -8.36 -3.69 -2.42
N ILE A 192 -7.20 -3.25 -2.94
CA ILE A 192 -6.05 -4.11 -3.22
C ILE A 192 -5.15 -4.27 -1.98
N PHE A 193 -4.70 -3.17 -1.39
CA PHE A 193 -3.64 -3.16 -0.37
C PHE A 193 -4.14 -2.95 1.06
N GLN A 194 -5.37 -2.50 1.28
CA GLN A 194 -5.83 -2.17 2.63
C GLN A 194 -6.19 -3.42 3.44
N GLY A 195 -5.46 -3.63 4.53
CA GLY A 195 -5.87 -4.46 5.64
C GLY A 195 -6.29 -3.62 6.85
N THR A 196 -6.79 -4.29 7.87
CA THR A 196 -7.18 -3.67 9.15
C THR A 196 -6.61 -4.48 10.30
N LEU A 197 -5.97 -3.80 11.24
CA LEU A 197 -5.50 -4.34 12.50
C LEU A 197 -6.41 -3.86 13.64
N THR A 198 -6.64 -4.71 14.64
CA THR A 198 -7.24 -4.31 15.91
C THR A 198 -6.14 -4.27 16.96
N ASN A 199 -5.84 -3.07 17.45
CA ASN A 199 -4.95 -2.87 18.58
C ASN A 199 -5.75 -2.93 19.87
N GLU A 200 -5.50 -3.95 20.68
CA GLU A 200 -6.18 -4.15 21.96
C GLU A 200 -5.21 -3.86 23.10
N THR A 201 -5.64 -3.02 24.05
CA THR A 201 -4.87 -2.70 25.25
C THR A 201 -5.71 -3.03 26.49
N ARG A 202 -5.24 -3.98 27.29
CA ARG A 202 -5.85 -4.38 28.57
C ARG A 202 -5.07 -3.76 29.72
N CYS A 203 -5.70 -2.87 30.48
CA CYS A 203 -5.11 -2.35 31.72
C CYS A 203 -4.98 -3.48 32.74
N LEU A 204 -3.80 -3.65 33.35
CA LEU A 204 -3.57 -4.70 34.35
C LEU A 204 -4.04 -4.31 35.76
N ASN A 205 -4.39 -3.03 35.99
CA ASN A 205 -4.90 -2.56 37.27
C ASN A 205 -6.43 -2.68 37.38
N CYS A 206 -7.17 -2.22 36.36
CA CYS A 206 -8.64 -2.21 36.37
C CYS A 206 -9.29 -3.15 35.35
N GLU A 207 -8.49 -3.92 34.62
CA GLU A 207 -8.92 -4.89 33.60
C GLU A 207 -9.71 -4.34 32.40
N THR A 208 -9.92 -3.01 32.34
CA THR A 208 -10.55 -2.35 31.19
C THR A 208 -9.75 -2.64 29.92
N VAL A 209 -10.45 -3.12 28.90
CA VAL A 209 -9.90 -3.37 27.56
C VAL A 209 -10.34 -2.24 26.64
N SER A 210 -9.39 -1.60 25.97
CA SER A 210 -9.65 -0.70 24.85
C SER A 210 -9.24 -1.38 23.55
N SER A 211 -10.10 -1.27 22.54
CA SER A 211 -9.85 -1.82 21.21
C SER A 211 -9.98 -0.71 20.19
N LYS A 212 -8.97 -0.56 19.32
CA LYS A 212 -8.96 0.43 18.25
C LYS A 212 -8.57 -0.23 16.95
N ASP A 213 -9.40 -0.06 15.93
CA ASP A 213 -9.10 -0.52 14.58
C ASP A 213 -8.25 0.52 13.84
N GLU A 214 -7.18 0.06 13.20
CA GLU A 214 -6.25 0.85 12.40
C GLU A 214 -6.04 0.18 11.04
N ASP A 215 -6.28 0.94 9.98
CA ASP A 215 -6.08 0.48 8.60
C ASP A 215 -4.60 0.61 8.20
N PHE A 216 -4.15 -0.26 7.30
CA PHE A 216 -2.78 -0.24 6.78
C PHE A 216 -2.75 -0.61 5.30
N LEU A 217 -1.77 -0.08 4.55
CA LEU A 217 -1.50 -0.46 3.15
C LEU A 217 -0.29 -1.41 3.04
N ASP A 218 0.57 -1.43 4.05
CA ASP A 218 1.66 -2.38 4.23
C ASP A 218 1.82 -2.72 5.71
N LEU A 219 2.45 -3.85 5.99
CA LEU A 219 2.76 -4.27 7.35
C LEU A 219 4.28 -4.31 7.55
N SER A 220 4.77 -3.40 8.39
CA SER A 220 6.18 -3.32 8.76
C SER A 220 6.48 -4.24 9.95
N VAL A 221 7.24 -5.31 9.71
CA VAL A 221 7.55 -6.36 10.70
C VAL A 221 8.98 -6.25 11.22
N ASP A 222 9.14 -6.44 12.53
CA ASP A 222 10.45 -6.51 13.16
C ASP A 222 11.14 -7.83 12.82
N VAL A 223 12.46 -7.76 12.58
CA VAL A 223 13.28 -8.90 12.17
C VAL A 223 14.28 -9.28 13.26
N SER A 224 14.45 -10.58 13.44
CA SER A 224 15.44 -11.19 14.33
C SER A 224 16.34 -12.15 13.54
N GLN A 225 17.49 -12.50 14.12
CA GLN A 225 18.45 -13.37 13.44
C GLN A 225 17.88 -14.79 13.28
N ASN A 226 18.06 -15.38 12.09
CA ASN A 226 17.60 -16.73 11.73
C ASN A 226 16.08 -16.97 11.96
N THR A 227 15.25 -16.00 11.55
CA THR A 227 13.78 -16.09 11.67
C THR A 227 13.10 -16.38 10.32
N SER A 228 11.77 -16.46 10.33
CA SER A 228 10.94 -16.54 9.13
C SER A 228 9.80 -15.52 9.17
N ILE A 229 9.26 -15.16 8.00
CA ILE A 229 8.09 -14.26 7.92
C ILE A 229 6.89 -14.83 8.66
N THR A 230 6.67 -16.14 8.56
CA THR A 230 5.61 -16.82 9.32
C THR A 230 5.80 -16.63 10.82
N HIS A 231 7.04 -16.67 11.32
CA HIS A 231 7.33 -16.40 12.73
C HIS A 231 7.15 -14.91 13.08
N CYS A 232 7.66 -13.99 12.25
CA CYS A 232 7.50 -12.55 12.46
C CYS A 232 6.02 -12.14 12.53
N LEU A 233 5.17 -12.68 11.64
CA LEU A 233 3.73 -12.38 11.62
C LEU A 233 2.97 -13.00 12.80
N ARG A 234 3.40 -14.17 13.30
CA ARG A 234 2.86 -14.71 14.56
C ARG A 234 3.30 -13.85 15.75
N GLY A 235 4.56 -13.43 15.76
CA GLY A 235 5.11 -12.53 16.76
C GLY A 235 4.40 -11.19 16.82
N PHE A 236 3.95 -10.68 15.67
CA PHE A 236 3.15 -9.45 15.57
C PHE A 236 1.85 -9.50 16.40
N SER A 237 1.26 -10.69 16.57
CA SER A 237 0.05 -10.89 17.36
C SER A 237 0.30 -11.34 18.81
N ASN A 238 1.56 -11.41 19.24
CA ASN A 238 1.86 -11.69 20.63
C ASN A 238 1.47 -10.51 21.53
N THR A 239 1.14 -10.84 22.78
CA THR A 239 0.88 -9.85 23.81
C THR A 239 2.22 -9.28 24.31
N GLU A 240 2.38 -7.96 24.16
CA GLU A 240 3.44 -7.16 24.77
C GLU A 240 2.97 -6.61 26.12
N THR A 241 3.84 -6.62 27.13
CA THR A 241 3.56 -6.00 28.43
C THR A 241 4.22 -4.63 28.51
N LEU A 242 3.40 -3.59 28.62
CA LEU A 242 3.81 -2.21 28.83
C LEU A 242 4.10 -1.97 30.31
N CYS A 243 5.38 -1.88 30.68
CA CYS A 243 5.84 -1.68 32.05
C CYS A 243 6.85 -0.53 32.18
N SER A 244 7.23 -0.20 33.41
CA SER A 244 8.26 0.80 33.74
C SER A 244 8.02 2.17 33.07
N GLU A 245 8.90 2.61 32.16
CA GLU A 245 8.81 3.90 31.48
C GLU A 245 7.73 3.94 30.39
N HIS A 246 7.31 2.76 29.90
CA HIS A 246 6.35 2.61 28.80
C HIS A 246 4.91 2.36 29.28
N LYS A 247 4.59 2.66 30.54
CA LYS A 247 3.23 2.49 31.10
C LYS A 247 2.15 3.23 30.28
N TYR A 248 1.02 2.55 30.08
CA TYR A 248 -0.16 3.06 29.36
C TYR A 248 -0.98 3.99 30.24
N TYR A 249 -1.42 5.13 29.71
CA TYR A 249 -2.38 5.98 30.42
C TYR A 249 -3.79 5.40 30.29
N CYS A 250 -4.31 4.86 31.39
CA CYS A 250 -5.65 4.30 31.42
C CYS A 250 -6.66 5.39 31.77
N GLU A 251 -7.60 5.67 30.87
CA GLU A 251 -8.67 6.66 31.09
C GLU A 251 -9.57 6.30 32.27
N ASN A 252 -9.82 5.01 32.51
CA ASN A 252 -10.63 4.55 33.64
C ASN A 252 -9.90 4.69 35.00
N CYS A 253 -8.57 4.56 35.02
CA CYS A 253 -7.76 4.77 36.23
C CYS A 253 -7.26 6.21 36.39
N CYS A 254 -7.48 7.07 35.39
CA CYS A 254 -6.94 8.43 35.27
C CYS A 254 -5.43 8.52 35.61
N SER A 255 -4.64 7.49 35.24
CA SER A 255 -3.22 7.38 35.62
C SER A 255 -2.46 6.39 34.74
N LYS A 256 -1.12 6.44 34.77
CA LYS A 256 -0.24 5.50 34.06
C LYS A 256 -0.23 4.14 34.77
N GLN A 257 -0.67 3.11 34.07
CA GLN A 257 -0.80 1.75 34.55
C GLN A 257 0.01 0.79 33.68
N GLU A 258 0.35 -0.36 34.24
CA GLU A 258 0.84 -1.47 33.44
C GLU A 258 -0.31 -2.02 32.59
N ALA A 259 0.00 -2.40 31.36
CA ALA A 259 -1.01 -2.87 30.42
C ALA A 259 -0.45 -3.96 29.52
N GLN A 260 -1.33 -4.82 29.04
CA GLN A 260 -1.03 -5.78 27.98
C GLN A 260 -1.56 -5.23 26.66
N LYS A 261 -0.68 -5.07 25.68
CA LYS A 261 -1.01 -4.62 24.33
C LYS A 261 -0.84 -5.78 23.35
N ARG A 262 -1.81 -5.97 22.45
CA ARG A 262 -1.70 -6.96 21.36
C ARG A 262 -2.30 -6.41 20.08
N MET A 263 -1.71 -6.77 18.94
CA MET A 263 -2.22 -6.38 17.63
C MET A 263 -2.75 -7.61 16.90
N ARG A 264 -4.01 -7.57 16.49
CA ARG A 264 -4.66 -8.67 15.75
C ARG A 264 -4.93 -8.23 14.33
N VAL A 265 -4.67 -9.09 13.37
CA VAL A 265 -5.16 -8.87 12.00
C VAL A 265 -6.64 -9.16 12.00
N LYS A 266 -7.45 -8.18 11.61
CA LYS A 266 -8.92 -8.27 11.50
C LYS A 266 -9.36 -8.44 10.04
N LYS A 267 -8.74 -7.67 9.13
CA LYS A 267 -8.96 -7.79 7.68
C LYS A 267 -7.62 -7.93 6.96
N LEU A 268 -7.51 -8.98 6.17
CA LEU A 268 -6.36 -9.25 5.31
C LEU A 268 -6.55 -8.59 3.92
N PRO A 269 -5.54 -7.91 3.35
CA PRO A 269 -5.64 -7.27 2.04
C PRO A 269 -5.55 -8.29 0.89
N MET A 270 -5.99 -7.93 -0.32
CA MET A 270 -5.82 -8.79 -1.51
C MET A 270 -4.33 -8.99 -1.84
N ILE A 271 -3.54 -7.91 -1.73
CA ILE A 271 -2.08 -7.95 -1.81
C ILE A 271 -1.52 -7.48 -0.48
N LEU A 272 -0.83 -8.38 0.21
CA LEU A 272 -0.13 -8.09 1.44
C LEU A 272 1.30 -7.64 1.10
N ALA A 273 1.56 -6.34 1.26
CA ALA A 273 2.90 -5.79 1.26
C ALA A 273 3.51 -5.91 2.66
N LEU A 274 4.60 -6.66 2.79
CA LEU A 274 5.35 -6.83 4.03
C LEU A 274 6.68 -6.09 3.93
N HIS A 275 6.89 -5.13 4.80
CA HIS A 275 8.17 -4.45 4.93
C HIS A 275 8.98 -5.05 6.08
N LEU A 276 10.20 -5.49 5.79
CA LEU A 276 11.11 -6.01 6.80
C LEU A 276 11.93 -4.86 7.37
N LYS A 277 11.73 -4.53 8.65
CA LYS A 277 12.43 -3.45 9.36
C LYS A 277 13.91 -3.77 9.58
N ARG A 278 14.67 -3.79 8.48
CA ARG A 278 16.09 -4.12 8.43
C ARG A 278 16.97 -2.93 8.76
N PHE A 279 16.43 -1.76 9.05
CA PHE A 279 17.23 -0.61 9.48
C PHE A 279 16.91 -0.27 10.93
N LYS A 280 17.92 -0.35 11.79
CA LYS A 280 17.78 -0.03 13.22
C LYS A 280 18.77 1.06 13.59
N TYR A 281 18.29 2.06 14.31
CA TYR A 281 19.16 3.07 14.88
C TYR A 281 19.99 2.45 16.02
N THR A 282 21.31 2.60 15.94
CA THR A 282 22.25 2.09 16.95
C THR A 282 22.88 3.26 17.69
N GLU A 283 22.50 3.45 18.95
CA GLU A 283 22.98 4.56 19.80
C GLU A 283 24.51 4.60 19.90
N GLN A 284 25.16 3.44 20.04
CA GLN A 284 26.63 3.33 20.13
C GLN A 284 27.37 3.95 18.95
N GLN A 285 26.76 3.98 17.77
CA GLN A 285 27.36 4.52 16.54
C GLN A 285 26.68 5.80 16.06
N ASN A 286 25.65 6.27 16.75
CA ASN A 286 24.81 7.41 16.38
C ASN A 286 24.37 7.38 14.90
N ARG A 287 24.00 6.20 14.39
CA ARG A 287 23.58 6.01 12.99
C ARG A 287 22.64 4.82 12.82
N HIS A 288 21.91 4.82 11.71
CA HIS A 288 21.15 3.65 11.26
C HIS A 288 22.09 2.58 10.68
N THR A 289 21.91 1.34 11.11
CA THR A 289 22.65 0.17 10.62
C THR A 289 21.69 -0.82 9.97
N LYS A 290 22.15 -1.51 8.92
CA LYS A 290 21.38 -2.56 8.27
C LYS A 290 21.53 -3.88 9.03
N LEU A 291 20.40 -4.46 9.42
CA LEU A 291 20.25 -5.81 9.94
C LEU A 291 20.27 -6.80 8.77
N SER A 292 21.45 -7.37 8.53
CA SER A 292 21.67 -8.38 7.48
C SER A 292 21.23 -9.79 7.89
N TYR A 293 20.29 -9.88 8.84
CA TYR A 293 19.80 -11.13 9.40
C TYR A 293 19.19 -12.04 8.35
N ARG A 294 19.36 -13.34 8.53
CA ARG A 294 18.66 -14.34 7.74
C ARG A 294 17.18 -14.38 8.12
N VAL A 295 16.32 -13.97 7.21
CA VAL A 295 14.86 -13.99 7.32
C VAL A 295 14.30 -14.77 6.15
N VAL A 296 13.75 -15.96 6.44
CA VAL A 296 13.16 -16.83 5.42
C VAL A 296 11.76 -16.34 5.06
N PHE A 297 11.50 -16.12 3.77
CA PHE A 297 10.17 -15.83 3.24
C PHE A 297 9.73 -16.96 2.29
N PRO A 298 8.64 -17.68 2.61
CA PRO A 298 8.20 -18.82 1.80
C PRO A 298 7.52 -18.35 0.51
N LEU A 299 7.55 -19.18 -0.54
CA LEU A 299 6.84 -18.87 -1.78
C LEU A 299 5.31 -18.89 -1.61
N GLU A 300 4.82 -19.67 -0.64
CA GLU A 300 3.42 -19.73 -0.25
C GLU A 300 3.30 -19.39 1.24
N LEU A 301 2.42 -18.48 1.59
CA LEU A 301 2.21 -18.01 2.94
C LEU A 301 0.76 -18.22 3.36
N ARG A 302 0.56 -19.07 4.37
CA ARG A 302 -0.75 -19.23 5.03
C ARG A 302 -0.86 -18.25 6.17
N LEU A 303 -1.86 -17.38 6.12
CA LEU A 303 -2.19 -16.48 7.22
C LEU A 303 -3.55 -16.81 7.79
N PHE A 304 -3.59 -16.82 9.13
CA PHE A 304 -4.80 -16.99 9.90
C PHE A 304 -5.38 -15.61 10.16
N ASN A 305 -6.67 -15.44 9.93
CA ASN A 305 -7.34 -14.29 10.47
C ASN A 305 -7.44 -14.49 11.99
N THR A 306 -6.95 -13.52 12.76
CA THR A 306 -6.86 -13.63 14.23
C THR A 306 -8.10 -13.05 14.93
N SER A 307 -9.05 -12.51 14.17
CA SER A 307 -10.30 -12.01 14.70
C SER A 307 -11.37 -13.11 14.71
N ASP A 308 -12.09 -13.23 15.83
CA ASP A 308 -13.11 -14.27 16.04
C ASP A 308 -14.35 -14.10 15.12
N ASP A 309 -14.46 -12.95 14.45
CA ASP A 309 -15.52 -12.55 13.50
C ASP A 309 -15.13 -12.71 12.02
N ALA A 310 -13.99 -13.34 11.73
CA ALA A 310 -13.48 -13.50 10.37
C ALA A 310 -14.34 -14.44 9.51
N TYR A 311 -14.90 -13.93 8.40
CA TYR A 311 -15.67 -14.74 7.44
C TYR A 311 -14.84 -15.84 6.77
N ASN A 312 -13.53 -15.63 6.61
CA ASN A 312 -12.60 -16.62 6.06
C ASN A 312 -11.40 -16.77 7.03
N PRO A 313 -11.32 -17.87 7.81
CA PRO A 313 -10.34 -18.00 8.89
C PRO A 313 -8.91 -18.21 8.38
N ASP A 314 -8.76 -18.69 7.15
CA ASP A 314 -7.48 -18.98 6.50
C ASP A 314 -7.42 -18.29 5.13
N ARG A 315 -6.32 -17.59 4.86
CA ARG A 315 -6.04 -17.08 3.52
C ARG A 315 -4.66 -17.51 3.07
N MET A 316 -4.63 -18.15 1.90
CA MET A 316 -3.40 -18.53 1.23
C MET A 316 -2.93 -17.39 0.34
N TYR A 317 -1.65 -17.07 0.45
CA TYR A 317 -0.96 -16.10 -0.37
C TYR A 317 0.18 -16.74 -1.14
N ASP A 318 0.40 -16.26 -2.36
CA ASP A 318 1.56 -16.59 -3.17
C ASP A 318 2.49 -15.38 -3.27
N LEU A 319 3.79 -15.59 -3.10
CA LEU A 319 4.79 -14.55 -3.32
C LEU A 319 4.81 -14.18 -4.81
N VAL A 320 4.61 -12.90 -5.11
CA VAL A 320 4.58 -12.37 -6.48
C VAL A 320 5.71 -11.41 -6.79
N ALA A 321 6.23 -10.69 -5.78
CA ALA A 321 7.38 -9.83 -5.95
C ALA A 321 8.19 -9.66 -4.65
N VAL A 322 9.47 -9.38 -4.79
CA VAL A 322 10.41 -9.06 -3.71
C VAL A 322 11.28 -7.89 -4.14
N VAL A 323 11.21 -6.79 -3.42
CA VAL A 323 12.20 -5.71 -3.51
C VAL A 323 13.38 -6.08 -2.62
N ILE A 324 14.58 -6.06 -3.16
CA ILE A 324 15.82 -6.43 -2.47
C ILE A 324 16.68 -5.20 -2.30
N HIS A 325 17.27 -5.05 -1.12
CA HIS A 325 18.27 -4.03 -0.86
C HIS A 325 19.67 -4.66 -0.81
N CYS A 326 20.53 -4.25 -1.72
CA CYS A 326 21.94 -4.62 -1.83
C CYS A 326 22.80 -3.53 -1.22
N GLY A 327 23.52 -3.80 -0.14
CA GLY A 327 24.36 -2.79 0.52
C GLY A 327 24.31 -2.86 2.04
N SER A 328 25.14 -2.05 2.70
CA SER A 328 25.37 -2.13 4.15
C SER A 328 24.67 -1.05 4.97
N GLY A 329 24.13 -0.01 4.33
CA GLY A 329 23.45 1.10 5.02
C GLY A 329 22.22 1.59 4.25
N PRO A 330 21.35 2.39 4.89
CA PRO A 330 20.10 2.85 4.28
C PRO A 330 20.33 3.86 3.14
N ASN A 331 21.35 4.72 3.28
CA ASN A 331 21.62 5.80 2.33
C ASN A 331 22.70 5.40 1.30
N ARG A 332 23.13 4.14 1.31
CA ARG A 332 24.18 3.57 0.45
C ARG A 332 23.89 2.08 0.20
N GLY A 333 23.41 1.81 -0.99
CA GLY A 333 23.07 0.50 -1.49
C GLY A 333 22.59 0.57 -2.94
N HIS A 334 21.81 -0.42 -3.32
CA HIS A 334 21.20 -0.55 -4.64
C HIS A 334 19.95 -1.41 -4.48
N TYR A 335 18.90 -1.11 -5.23
CA TYR A 335 17.66 -1.85 -5.15
C TYR A 335 17.39 -2.60 -6.44
N ILE A 336 17.09 -3.88 -6.31
CA ILE A 336 16.65 -4.76 -7.40
C ILE A 336 15.28 -5.35 -7.06
N SER A 337 14.59 -5.88 -8.07
CA SER A 337 13.26 -6.47 -7.89
C SER A 337 13.19 -7.86 -8.49
N ILE A 338 12.76 -8.85 -7.72
CA ILE A 338 12.45 -10.18 -8.21
C ILE A 338 10.94 -10.31 -8.33
N VAL A 339 10.45 -10.78 -9.48
CA VAL A 339 9.01 -10.87 -9.75
C VAL A 339 8.65 -12.21 -10.35
N LYS A 340 7.44 -12.68 -10.05
CA LYS A 340 6.87 -13.91 -10.60
C LYS A 340 6.00 -13.57 -11.81
N SER A 341 6.28 -14.17 -12.96
CA SER A 341 5.45 -14.06 -14.17
C SER A 341 5.18 -15.44 -14.74
N HIS A 342 3.91 -15.89 -14.71
CA HIS A 342 3.47 -17.16 -15.30
C HIS A 342 4.31 -18.40 -14.89
N GLY A 343 4.75 -18.43 -13.63
CA GLY A 343 5.58 -19.52 -13.08
C GLY A 343 7.09 -19.33 -13.26
N LEU A 344 7.51 -18.31 -14.00
CA LEU A 344 8.91 -17.89 -14.12
C LEU A 344 9.26 -16.84 -13.07
N TRP A 345 10.51 -16.81 -12.64
CA TRP A 345 11.07 -15.75 -11.83
C TRP A 345 12.02 -14.89 -12.65
N LEU A 346 11.85 -13.59 -12.56
CA LEU A 346 12.63 -12.60 -13.28
C LEU A 346 13.27 -11.64 -12.28
N LEU A 347 14.55 -11.34 -12.46
CA LEU A 347 15.30 -10.35 -11.70
C LEU A 347 15.42 -9.08 -12.56
N PHE A 348 14.92 -7.98 -12.03
CA PHE A 348 15.01 -6.64 -12.61
C PHE A 348 16.04 -5.84 -11.84
N ASP A 349 17.16 -5.55 -12.50
CA ASP A 349 18.18 -4.64 -12.03
C ASP A 349 18.23 -3.44 -13.00
N ASP A 350 17.47 -2.41 -12.67
CA ASP A 350 17.28 -1.23 -13.52
C ASP A 350 16.98 -1.61 -14.98
N ASP A 351 17.91 -1.37 -15.91
CA ASP A 351 17.77 -1.64 -17.34
C ASP A 351 18.00 -3.10 -17.75
N ILE A 352 18.50 -3.92 -16.83
CA ILE A 352 18.81 -5.34 -17.01
C ILE A 352 17.65 -6.19 -16.48
N VAL A 353 17.30 -7.22 -17.26
CA VAL A 353 16.26 -8.19 -16.89
C VAL A 353 16.76 -9.59 -17.19
N ASP A 354 16.90 -10.40 -16.15
CA ASP A 354 17.41 -11.76 -16.22
C ASP A 354 16.40 -12.78 -15.69
N LYS A 355 16.43 -13.99 -16.24
CA LYS A 355 15.66 -15.12 -15.69
C LYS A 355 16.44 -15.74 -14.54
N ILE A 356 15.78 -16.03 -13.44
CA ILE A 356 16.38 -16.73 -12.30
C ILE A 356 15.56 -17.98 -11.94
N ASP A 357 16.23 -18.95 -11.33
CA ASP A 357 15.56 -20.12 -10.75
C ASP A 357 14.95 -19.77 -9.40
N ALA A 358 13.87 -20.46 -9.03
CA ALA A 358 13.19 -20.23 -7.76
C ALA A 358 14.11 -20.46 -6.54
N SER A 359 15.11 -21.35 -6.66
CA SER A 359 16.09 -21.60 -5.60
C SER A 359 17.04 -20.42 -5.36
N ALA A 360 17.30 -19.58 -6.37
CA ALA A 360 18.14 -18.38 -6.22
C ALA A 360 17.49 -17.34 -5.29
N ILE A 361 16.18 -17.45 -5.04
CA ILE A 361 15.47 -16.57 -4.10
C ILE A 361 16.01 -16.74 -2.66
N GLU A 362 16.49 -17.93 -2.32
CA GLU A 362 17.02 -18.24 -0.99
C GLU A 362 18.29 -17.43 -0.65
N ASP A 363 19.05 -17.01 -1.68
CA ASP A 363 20.25 -16.18 -1.50
C ASP A 363 19.91 -14.81 -0.90
N PHE A 364 18.66 -14.34 -1.08
CA PHE A 364 18.18 -13.07 -0.58
C PHE A 364 17.53 -13.15 0.81
N TYR A 365 17.60 -14.30 1.49
CA TYR A 365 17.16 -14.41 2.88
C TYR A 365 18.04 -13.57 3.82
N GLY A 366 19.30 -13.32 3.45
CA GLY A 366 20.28 -12.62 4.26
C GLY A 366 21.36 -13.56 4.82
N LEU A 367 22.18 -13.06 5.75
CA LEU A 367 23.36 -13.75 6.23
C LEU A 367 23.06 -14.61 7.46
N THR A 368 23.55 -15.86 7.46
CA THR A 368 23.48 -16.78 8.60
C THR A 368 24.37 -16.38 9.78
N SER A 369 25.37 -15.52 9.53
CA SER A 369 26.33 -15.02 10.51
C SER A 369 26.53 -13.52 10.33
N ASP A 370 26.81 -12.80 11.42
CA ASP A 370 27.09 -11.35 11.43
C ASP A 370 28.48 -11.00 10.86
N THR A 371 28.87 -11.64 9.76
CA THR A 371 30.06 -11.26 9.02
C THR A 371 29.83 -9.92 8.30
N PRO A 372 30.79 -8.98 8.32
CA PRO A 372 30.65 -7.64 7.74
C PRO A 372 30.75 -7.62 6.20
N LYS A 373 30.13 -8.60 5.53
CA LYS A 373 30.01 -8.64 4.08
C LYS A 373 28.80 -7.80 3.66
N THR A 374 28.89 -7.18 2.48
CA THR A 374 27.74 -6.59 1.80
C THR A 374 26.67 -7.68 1.63
N SER A 375 25.47 -7.41 2.12
CA SER A 375 24.35 -8.33 2.00
C SER A 375 23.35 -7.84 0.96
N GLU A 376 22.79 -8.79 0.23
CA GLU A 376 21.62 -8.62 -0.59
C GLU A 376 20.48 -9.31 0.16
N SER A 377 19.43 -8.57 0.49
CA SER A 377 18.39 -9.12 1.35
C SER A 377 17.04 -8.58 0.96
N GLY A 378 16.04 -9.46 0.92
CA GLY A 378 14.65 -9.09 0.72
C GLY A 378 14.25 -8.01 1.72
N TYR A 379 13.64 -6.95 1.22
CA TYR A 379 13.33 -5.74 1.98
C TYR A 379 11.81 -5.50 2.01
N ILE A 380 11.15 -5.59 0.87
CA ILE A 380 9.68 -5.54 0.75
C ILE A 380 9.20 -6.78 0.02
N LEU A 381 8.23 -7.49 0.58
CA LEU A 381 7.65 -8.70 0.02
C LEU A 381 6.21 -8.43 -0.38
N PHE A 382 5.82 -8.83 -1.58
CA PHE A 382 4.45 -8.74 -2.07
C PHE A 382 3.86 -10.13 -2.18
N TYR A 383 2.85 -10.39 -1.38
CA TYR A 383 2.08 -11.62 -1.33
C TYR A 383 0.70 -11.36 -1.90
N GLN A 384 0.28 -12.09 -2.93
CA GLN A 384 -1.06 -11.98 -3.51
C GLN A 384 -1.94 -13.14 -3.03
N SER A 385 -3.16 -12.86 -2.59
CA SER A 385 -4.10 -13.90 -2.17
C SER A 385 -4.59 -14.74 -3.34
N ARG A 386 -4.89 -16.03 -3.07
CA ARG A 386 -5.49 -16.93 -4.07
C ARG A 386 -6.98 -16.67 -4.31
N GLU A 387 -7.67 -16.15 -3.29
CA GLU A 387 -9.09 -15.79 -3.28
C GLU A 387 -9.28 -14.36 -2.77
#